data_AF-A0A9N9T1R5-F1
#
_entry.id   AF-A0A9N9T1R5-F1
#
_cell.length_a   1.000
_cell.length_b   1.000
_cell.length_c   1.000
_cell.angle_alpha   90.00
_cell.angle_beta   90.00
_cell.angle_gamma   90.00
#
_symmetry.space_group_name_H-M   'P 1'
#
loop_
_entity.id
_entity.type
_entity.pdbx_description
1 polymer ?
#
loop_
_entity_poly.entity_id
_entity_poly.type
_entity_poly.pdbx_seq_one_letter_code
_entity_poly.pdbx_strand_id
1 'polypeptide(L)'
;MASLRKWLFLYVMIYFYCTEIICTEDCKEEYNKTIHLTPAHYGKDPERPWRNTFIPEQREETVTGLDITCKNVKLPLHYIVKGSCNNCKQTLTILSSNLSEIPPSSFVNAKTISELILSNLNISKLSPGAFVQRSLVAIYLSNNRLSEIGLGVFNSLDNLQTLDLSLNQISKLEAQSFSGMSNLKTLNLSHNNLITFSYNVLDPNIHPMDALYLDFNRITDLTVDIKITIKSLFLNNNKLDELNFCPHPFTTLSLKNNHLKNLSSKFCISKSNKLGSFDVSYNNISSIDDFYFGEAFTLQYLNLNHNNLSSLSPGVFYNMSNLHYLNISYNNLEDFKFGTFDSLDTLSYLDISNNNLRTISTSLHPLNNLEQLFIQNNRIQNINFDQLKTYFPKLKQIFFDNNNLSCNNVVNVVRHLKSSKVEILHNNLRNSTNVHGISCLETPKIATVPKTLNKMDNDTLKDYFDEIKNSSLYKVLEHIYSSEKAKNVGYSKNVSADKSLTDKYLEDSIKNTQNFTNYFREFIENQKKFVNVDNEENAKLYRYIDKLSHSQETKTNILYPEKIINTETNGYNKMVAVLSINTVFIILLCLIALLIGYVLFKNNNSRAANVPEHVELLDN
;
A
#
# COMPACT_ATOMS: atom_id res chain seq x y z
N MET A 1 -66.99 -48.20 -47.88
CA MET A 1 -65.81 -47.29 -47.96
C MET A 1 -65.82 -46.12 -46.96
N ALA A 2 -66.90 -45.85 -46.19
CA ALA A 2 -66.96 -44.66 -45.32
C ALA A 2 -66.17 -44.74 -43.99
N SER A 3 -65.92 -45.94 -43.45
CA SER A 3 -65.29 -46.12 -42.12
C SER A 3 -63.78 -45.90 -42.11
N LEU A 4 -63.03 -46.41 -43.10
CA LEU A 4 -61.57 -46.31 -43.13
C LEU A 4 -61.06 -44.86 -43.17
N ARG A 5 -61.78 -43.94 -43.85
CA ARG A 5 -61.35 -42.54 -43.94
C ARG A 5 -61.32 -41.81 -42.59
N LYS A 6 -62.20 -42.16 -41.63
CA LYS A 6 -62.17 -41.53 -40.29
C LYS A 6 -60.98 -42.00 -39.45
N TRP A 7 -60.61 -43.29 -39.52
CA TRP A 7 -59.43 -43.79 -38.82
C TRP A 7 -58.13 -43.24 -39.42
N LEU A 8 -58.02 -43.15 -40.75
CA LEU A 8 -56.85 -42.54 -41.36
C LEU A 8 -56.70 -41.06 -41.00
N PHE A 9 -57.81 -40.30 -40.97
CA PHE A 9 -57.77 -38.89 -40.58
C PHE A 9 -57.42 -38.68 -39.09
N LEU A 10 -57.88 -39.56 -38.20
CA LEU A 10 -57.54 -39.48 -36.77
C LEU A 10 -56.07 -39.89 -36.52
N TYR A 11 -55.58 -40.93 -37.20
CA TYR A 11 -54.18 -41.37 -37.08
C TYR A 11 -53.22 -40.31 -37.66
N VAL A 12 -53.56 -39.69 -38.78
CA VAL A 12 -52.80 -38.57 -39.37
C VAL A 12 -52.86 -37.33 -38.48
N MET A 13 -54.01 -36.98 -37.88
CA MET A 13 -54.10 -35.85 -36.94
C MET A 13 -53.28 -36.08 -35.65
N ILE A 14 -53.26 -37.31 -35.12
CA ILE A 14 -52.42 -37.65 -33.97
C ILE A 14 -50.92 -37.60 -34.33
N TYR A 15 -50.54 -37.94 -35.57
CA TYR A 15 -49.17 -37.75 -36.07
C TYR A 15 -48.81 -36.27 -36.26
N PHE A 16 -49.71 -35.44 -36.83
CA PHE A 16 -49.46 -34.04 -37.13
C PHE A 16 -49.55 -33.08 -35.92
N TYR A 17 -50.13 -33.50 -34.79
CA TYR A 17 -50.01 -32.76 -33.53
C TYR A 17 -48.65 -32.94 -32.83
N CYS A 18 -47.76 -33.79 -33.38
CA CYS A 18 -46.38 -33.99 -32.94
C CYS A 18 -45.35 -33.54 -33.97
N THR A 19 -45.64 -32.49 -34.74
CA THR A 19 -44.66 -31.69 -35.52
C THR A 19 -44.80 -30.22 -35.13
N GLU A 20 -44.39 -29.86 -33.92
CA GLU A 20 -43.05 -29.35 -33.63
C GLU A 20 -42.71 -28.04 -34.37
N ILE A 21 -42.74 -26.92 -33.64
CA ILE A 21 -41.78 -25.83 -33.88
C ILE A 21 -40.46 -26.31 -33.24
N ILE A 22 -39.64 -27.00 -34.06
CA ILE A 22 -38.33 -27.50 -33.63
C ILE A 22 -37.39 -26.31 -33.43
N CYS A 23 -37.29 -25.83 -32.19
CA CYS A 23 -36.00 -25.39 -31.68
C CYS A 23 -35.36 -26.65 -31.10
N THR A 24 -34.32 -27.17 -31.76
CA THR A 24 -33.51 -28.28 -31.25
C THR A 24 -32.75 -27.83 -30.00
N GLU A 25 -32.56 -28.76 -29.08
CA GLU A 25 -31.58 -28.61 -28.01
C GLU A 25 -30.23 -28.99 -28.61
N ASP A 26 -29.46 -28.00 -29.06
CA ASP A 26 -28.20 -28.23 -29.78
C ASP A 26 -27.10 -28.63 -28.79
N CYS A 27 -27.11 -29.89 -28.38
CA CYS A 27 -26.14 -30.49 -27.46
C CYS A 27 -24.95 -31.13 -28.18
N LYS A 28 -23.76 -31.02 -27.58
CA LYS A 28 -22.51 -31.69 -28.00
C LYS A 28 -21.86 -32.41 -26.82
N GLU A 29 -21.14 -33.50 -27.11
CA GLU A 29 -20.40 -34.31 -26.15
C GLU A 29 -18.88 -34.19 -26.42
N GLU A 30 -18.09 -34.02 -25.36
CA GLU A 30 -16.62 -34.04 -25.40
C GLU A 30 -16.08 -34.96 -24.28
N TYR A 31 -15.18 -35.88 -24.65
CA TYR A 31 -14.70 -36.93 -23.75
C TYR A 31 -13.33 -36.55 -23.17
N ASN A 32 -13.29 -36.23 -21.88
CA ASN A 32 -12.04 -35.95 -21.18
C ASN A 32 -11.26 -37.26 -20.96
N LYS A 33 -10.00 -37.28 -21.41
CA LYS A 33 -9.11 -38.45 -21.38
C LYS A 33 -7.82 -38.15 -20.63
N THR A 34 -7.39 -39.09 -19.80
CA THR A 34 -6.05 -39.10 -19.21
C THR A 34 -5.21 -40.17 -19.91
N ILE A 35 -4.00 -39.80 -20.35
CA ILE A 35 -3.04 -40.76 -20.92
C ILE A 35 -2.14 -41.25 -19.78
N HIS A 36 -2.26 -42.52 -19.43
CA HIS A 36 -1.29 -43.19 -18.57
C HIS A 36 -0.20 -43.83 -19.44
N LEU A 37 1.05 -43.45 -19.19
CA LEU A 37 2.22 -44.14 -19.74
C LEU A 37 2.63 -45.23 -18.77
N THR A 38 2.51 -46.49 -19.19
CA THR A 38 3.13 -47.60 -18.48
C THR A 38 4.64 -47.59 -18.75
N PRO A 39 5.51 -47.65 -17.72
CA PRO A 39 6.95 -47.63 -17.94
C PRO A 39 7.41 -48.81 -18.80
N ALA A 40 8.41 -48.60 -19.66
CA ALA A 40 9.03 -49.67 -20.43
C ALA A 40 9.73 -50.68 -19.50
N HIS A 41 9.26 -51.94 -19.51
CA HIS A 41 9.82 -53.03 -18.73
C HIS A 41 10.56 -54.04 -19.62
N TYR A 42 11.62 -54.65 -19.09
CA TYR A 42 12.32 -55.75 -19.77
C TYR A 42 11.63 -57.09 -19.48
N GLY A 43 10.94 -57.62 -20.49
CA GLY A 43 10.46 -59.00 -20.49
C GLY A 43 11.59 -59.98 -20.81
N LYS A 44 11.56 -61.17 -20.19
CA LYS A 44 12.30 -62.32 -20.70
C LYS A 44 11.45 -63.04 -21.74
N ASP A 45 12.04 -63.31 -22.90
CA ASP A 45 11.44 -64.17 -23.93
C ASP A 45 11.25 -65.59 -23.37
N PRO A 46 10.00 -66.12 -23.27
CA PRO A 46 9.72 -67.42 -22.68
C PRO A 46 10.25 -68.59 -23.53
N GLU A 47 10.48 -68.40 -24.83
CA GLU A 47 11.13 -69.41 -25.68
C GLU A 47 12.66 -69.30 -25.63
N ARG A 48 13.22 -68.15 -25.20
CA ARG A 48 14.67 -67.87 -25.21
C ARG A 48 15.11 -67.12 -23.93
N PRO A 49 15.33 -67.81 -22.80
CA PRO A 49 15.50 -67.20 -21.46
C PRO A 49 16.75 -66.31 -21.26
N TRP A 50 17.55 -66.12 -22.31
CA TRP A 50 18.74 -65.25 -22.37
C TRP A 50 18.53 -63.96 -23.20
N ARG A 51 17.36 -63.76 -23.82
CA ARG A 51 17.00 -62.49 -24.46
C ARG A 51 16.09 -61.66 -23.56
N ASN A 52 16.60 -60.52 -23.11
CA ASN A 52 15.79 -59.42 -22.60
C ASN A 52 15.22 -58.65 -23.79
N THR A 53 13.89 -58.68 -23.97
CA THR A 53 13.20 -57.86 -24.97
C THR A 53 12.72 -56.56 -24.36
N PHE A 54 13.06 -55.43 -24.98
CA PHE A 54 12.53 -54.13 -24.62
C PHE A 54 11.06 -54.04 -25.05
N ILE A 55 10.14 -53.89 -24.11
CA ILE A 55 8.71 -53.69 -24.39
C ILE A 55 8.48 -52.17 -24.48
N PRO A 56 7.95 -51.63 -25.60
CA PRO A 56 7.62 -50.22 -25.71
C PRO A 56 6.60 -49.77 -24.65
N GLU A 57 6.67 -48.51 -24.23
CA GLU A 57 5.67 -47.91 -23.33
C GLU A 57 4.27 -48.02 -23.93
N GLN A 58 3.32 -48.62 -23.21
CA GLN A 58 1.93 -48.64 -23.63
C GLN A 58 1.22 -47.40 -23.09
N ARG A 59 0.62 -46.63 -24.00
CA ARG A 59 -0.34 -45.58 -23.68
C ARG A 59 -1.71 -46.19 -23.46
N GLU A 60 -2.20 -46.12 -22.22
CA GLU A 60 -3.60 -46.39 -21.91
C GLU A 60 -4.35 -45.06 -21.81
N GLU A 61 -5.40 -44.88 -22.62
CA GLU A 61 -6.30 -43.73 -22.53
C GLU A 61 -7.50 -44.09 -21.62
N THR A 62 -7.54 -43.51 -20.42
CA THR A 62 -8.68 -43.64 -19.51
C THR A 62 -9.63 -42.46 -19.68
N VAL A 63 -10.93 -42.72 -19.84
CA VAL A 63 -11.94 -41.65 -19.87
C VAL A 63 -12.21 -41.20 -18.44
N THR A 64 -11.84 -39.95 -18.13
CA THR A 64 -11.90 -39.37 -16.79
C THR A 64 -13.04 -38.34 -16.63
N GLY A 65 -13.67 -37.93 -17.73
CA GLY A 65 -14.91 -37.17 -17.70
C GLY A 65 -15.66 -37.13 -19.03
N LEU A 66 -16.87 -36.59 -19.01
CA LEU A 66 -17.72 -36.32 -20.16
C LEU A 66 -18.37 -34.94 -19.99
N ASP A 67 -17.98 -34.00 -20.84
CA ASP A 67 -18.52 -32.65 -20.86
C ASP A 67 -19.59 -32.52 -21.94
N ILE A 68 -20.75 -31.98 -21.55
CA ILE A 68 -21.94 -31.85 -22.38
C ILE A 68 -22.25 -30.37 -22.50
N THR A 69 -22.24 -29.83 -23.71
CA THR A 69 -22.52 -28.40 -23.97
C THR A 69 -23.78 -28.25 -24.82
N CYS A 70 -24.83 -27.62 -24.28
CA CYS A 70 -26.13 -27.47 -24.92
C CYS A 70 -26.51 -26.00 -25.17
N LYS A 71 -27.24 -25.75 -26.26
CA LYS A 71 -27.78 -24.42 -26.62
C LYS A 71 -29.28 -24.47 -26.86
N ASN A 72 -29.93 -23.31 -26.71
CA ASN A 72 -31.37 -23.09 -26.91
C ASN A 72 -32.28 -24.03 -26.09
N VAL A 73 -31.80 -24.47 -24.92
CA VAL A 73 -32.42 -25.52 -24.09
C VAL A 73 -33.79 -25.08 -23.55
N LYS A 74 -34.72 -26.04 -23.50
CA LYS A 74 -36.03 -25.93 -22.84
C LYS A 74 -36.01 -26.76 -21.56
N LEU A 75 -36.81 -26.37 -20.57
CA LEU A 75 -36.91 -27.10 -19.29
C LEU A 75 -38.36 -27.55 -19.05
N PRO A 76 -38.58 -28.75 -18.47
CA PRO A 76 -37.57 -29.71 -18.01
C PRO A 76 -36.80 -30.38 -19.18
N LEU A 77 -35.52 -30.64 -18.96
CA LEU A 77 -34.63 -31.24 -19.96
C LEU A 77 -35.08 -32.69 -20.23
N HIS A 78 -35.55 -32.94 -21.45
CA HIS A 78 -36.05 -34.25 -21.87
C HIS A 78 -34.98 -35.14 -22.50
N TYR A 79 -33.92 -34.56 -23.07
CA TYR A 79 -32.84 -35.33 -23.67
C TYR A 79 -31.90 -35.95 -22.63
N ILE A 80 -31.45 -37.18 -22.88
CA ILE A 80 -30.41 -37.86 -22.10
C ILE A 80 -29.27 -38.22 -23.06
N VAL A 81 -28.12 -37.57 -22.88
CA VAL A 81 -26.85 -38.00 -23.47
C VAL A 81 -26.55 -39.43 -23.02
N LYS A 82 -26.43 -40.35 -23.97
CA LYS A 82 -26.07 -41.76 -23.74
C LYS A 82 -24.56 -41.98 -23.86
N GLY A 83 -23.77 -41.07 -23.30
CA GLY A 83 -22.32 -41.23 -23.27
C GLY A 83 -21.91 -42.40 -22.39
N SER A 84 -21.16 -43.35 -22.96
CA SER A 84 -20.83 -44.61 -22.30
C SER A 84 -19.64 -44.46 -21.35
N CYS A 85 -19.88 -43.79 -20.23
CA CYS A 85 -18.87 -43.58 -19.19
C CYS A 85 -19.45 -43.84 -17.79
N ASN A 86 -19.39 -45.10 -17.36
CA ASN A 86 -20.11 -45.59 -16.18
C ASN A 86 -19.63 -45.01 -14.84
N ASN A 87 -18.37 -44.53 -14.75
CA ASN A 87 -17.71 -44.13 -13.51
C ASN A 87 -17.02 -42.75 -13.56
N CYS A 88 -17.18 -41.96 -14.62
CA CYS A 88 -16.48 -40.68 -14.76
C CYS A 88 -17.36 -39.46 -14.47
N LYS A 89 -16.70 -38.33 -14.20
CA LYS A 89 -17.32 -37.03 -13.90
C LYS A 89 -18.10 -36.53 -15.12
N GLN A 90 -19.39 -36.19 -14.95
CA GLN A 90 -20.22 -35.67 -16.04
C GLN A 90 -20.58 -34.21 -15.77
N THR A 91 -20.29 -33.34 -16.73
CA THR A 91 -20.51 -31.88 -16.66
C THR A 91 -21.60 -31.50 -17.66
N LEU A 92 -22.68 -30.86 -17.21
CA LEU A 92 -23.68 -30.28 -18.11
C LEU A 92 -23.57 -28.76 -18.11
N THR A 93 -23.22 -28.19 -19.26
CA THR A 93 -23.16 -26.75 -19.49
C THR A 93 -24.29 -26.32 -20.42
N ILE A 94 -25.15 -25.41 -19.95
CA ILE A 94 -26.11 -24.73 -20.81
C ILE A 94 -25.52 -23.37 -21.20
N LEU A 95 -25.27 -23.19 -22.50
CA LEU A 95 -24.69 -21.98 -23.07
C LEU A 95 -25.74 -20.95 -23.50
N SER A 96 -27.01 -21.35 -23.60
CA SER A 96 -28.16 -20.48 -23.86
C SER A 96 -29.48 -21.19 -23.54
N SER A 97 -30.43 -20.45 -23.00
CA SER A 97 -31.84 -20.81 -22.85
C SER A 97 -32.69 -19.54 -22.97
N ASN A 98 -33.99 -19.69 -23.20
CA ASN A 98 -34.94 -18.57 -23.21
C ASN A 98 -35.68 -18.42 -21.87
N LEU A 99 -35.06 -18.84 -20.75
CA LEU A 99 -35.75 -19.03 -19.47
C LEU A 99 -35.20 -18.11 -18.37
N SER A 100 -36.06 -17.23 -17.86
CA SER A 100 -35.79 -16.39 -16.68
C SER A 100 -36.00 -17.12 -15.35
N GLU A 101 -36.63 -18.30 -15.36
CA GLU A 101 -36.82 -19.14 -14.18
C GLU A 101 -36.42 -20.59 -14.48
N ILE A 102 -35.78 -21.25 -13.51
CA ILE A 102 -35.59 -22.71 -13.51
C ILE A 102 -36.78 -23.35 -12.75
N PRO A 103 -37.72 -24.03 -13.44
CA PRO A 103 -38.87 -24.68 -12.81
C PRO A 103 -38.47 -25.94 -12.00
N PRO A 104 -39.37 -26.47 -11.15
CA PRO A 104 -39.09 -27.67 -10.37
C PRO A 104 -38.78 -28.88 -11.26
N SER A 105 -37.90 -29.78 -10.79
CA SER A 105 -37.49 -31.00 -11.50
C SER A 105 -36.86 -30.77 -12.89
N SER A 106 -36.34 -29.57 -13.16
CA SER A 106 -35.77 -29.17 -14.47
C SER A 106 -34.77 -30.15 -15.07
N PHE A 107 -34.01 -30.87 -14.26
CA PHE A 107 -32.95 -31.79 -14.70
C PHE A 107 -33.25 -33.26 -14.36
N VAL A 108 -34.52 -33.63 -14.10
CA VAL A 108 -34.90 -34.95 -13.54
C VAL A 108 -34.44 -36.17 -14.35
N ASN A 109 -34.22 -35.99 -15.66
CA ASN A 109 -33.74 -37.04 -16.56
C ASN A 109 -32.20 -37.14 -16.59
N ALA A 110 -31.48 -36.06 -16.28
CA ALA A 110 -30.02 -35.98 -16.24
C ALA A 110 -29.48 -36.54 -14.91
N LYS A 111 -29.74 -37.82 -14.64
CA LYS A 111 -29.46 -38.45 -13.32
C LYS A 111 -27.97 -38.68 -13.03
N THR A 112 -27.12 -38.64 -14.04
CA THR A 112 -25.69 -38.96 -13.97
C THR A 112 -24.78 -37.72 -13.90
N ILE A 113 -25.33 -36.50 -14.02
CA ILE A 113 -24.51 -35.28 -13.98
C ILE A 113 -23.97 -35.04 -12.57
N SER A 114 -22.67 -34.77 -12.48
CA SER A 114 -21.98 -34.39 -11.25
C SER A 114 -21.75 -32.89 -11.16
N GLU A 115 -21.69 -32.19 -12.30
CA GLU A 115 -21.55 -30.74 -12.34
C GLU A 115 -22.54 -30.11 -13.31
N LEU A 116 -23.05 -28.94 -12.94
CA LEU A 116 -24.09 -28.22 -13.68
C LEU A 116 -23.73 -26.75 -13.79
N ILE A 117 -23.41 -26.31 -15.01
CA ILE A 117 -22.99 -24.95 -15.35
C ILE A 117 -24.14 -24.23 -16.06
N LEU A 118 -24.65 -23.21 -15.38
CA LEU A 118 -25.82 -22.39 -15.73
C LEU A 118 -25.50 -20.89 -15.69
N SER A 119 -24.21 -20.55 -15.68
CA SER A 119 -23.74 -19.17 -15.61
C SER A 119 -24.01 -18.38 -16.90
N ASN A 120 -24.24 -17.07 -16.79
CA ASN A 120 -24.50 -16.16 -17.93
C ASN A 120 -25.87 -16.33 -18.64
N LEU A 121 -26.85 -16.99 -18.03
CA LEU A 121 -28.14 -17.33 -18.66
C LEU A 121 -29.28 -16.32 -18.42
N ASN A 122 -29.01 -15.20 -17.72
CA ASN A 122 -30.01 -14.20 -17.31
C ASN A 122 -31.13 -14.72 -16.40
N ILE A 123 -30.94 -15.86 -15.74
CA ILE A 123 -31.91 -16.46 -14.81
C ILE A 123 -32.16 -15.49 -13.64
N SER A 124 -33.41 -15.12 -13.41
CA SER A 124 -33.82 -14.24 -12.30
C SER A 124 -34.47 -14.97 -11.12
N LYS A 125 -34.89 -16.24 -11.31
CA LYS A 125 -35.61 -17.01 -10.28
C LYS A 125 -35.28 -18.51 -10.33
N LEU A 126 -35.32 -19.14 -9.16
CA LEU A 126 -35.23 -20.59 -8.99
C LEU A 126 -36.49 -21.06 -8.26
N SER A 127 -37.23 -22.02 -8.80
CA SER A 127 -38.34 -22.62 -8.06
C SER A 127 -37.85 -23.54 -6.93
N PRO A 128 -38.62 -23.73 -5.85
CA PRO A 128 -38.38 -24.83 -4.91
C PRO A 128 -38.31 -26.18 -5.64
N GLY A 129 -37.28 -26.99 -5.36
CA GLY A 129 -37.02 -28.24 -6.08
C GLY A 129 -36.58 -28.06 -7.54
N ALA A 130 -36.04 -26.89 -7.93
CA ALA A 130 -35.37 -26.69 -9.22
C ALA A 130 -34.29 -27.75 -9.49
N PHE A 131 -33.53 -28.08 -8.43
CA PHE A 131 -32.53 -29.14 -8.40
C PHE A 131 -32.99 -30.27 -7.48
N VAL A 132 -32.89 -31.52 -7.96
CA VAL A 132 -33.26 -32.75 -7.23
C VAL A 132 -32.25 -33.89 -7.47
N GLN A 133 -31.15 -33.60 -8.14
CA GLN A 133 -30.15 -34.55 -8.61
C GLN A 133 -29.14 -34.82 -7.49
N ARG A 134 -29.38 -35.90 -6.73
CA ARG A 134 -28.47 -36.36 -5.64
C ARG A 134 -27.05 -36.69 -6.11
N SER A 135 -26.79 -36.74 -7.41
CA SER A 135 -25.48 -36.91 -8.05
C SER A 135 -24.65 -35.62 -8.15
N LEU A 136 -25.26 -34.44 -7.98
CA LEU A 136 -24.56 -33.17 -8.11
C LEU A 136 -23.53 -32.97 -6.99
N VAL A 137 -22.33 -32.57 -7.40
CA VAL A 137 -21.18 -32.19 -6.58
C VAL A 137 -20.86 -30.70 -6.74
N ALA A 138 -21.10 -30.10 -7.92
CA ALA A 138 -21.02 -28.66 -8.12
C ALA A 138 -22.18 -28.07 -8.94
N ILE A 139 -22.64 -26.87 -8.55
CA ILE A 139 -23.59 -26.05 -9.30
C ILE A 139 -22.99 -24.66 -9.48
N TYR A 140 -22.94 -24.17 -10.73
CA TYR A 140 -22.48 -22.84 -11.09
C TYR A 140 -23.64 -22.04 -11.69
N LEU A 141 -24.07 -20.99 -11.00
CA LEU A 141 -25.18 -20.11 -11.33
C LEU A 141 -24.71 -18.63 -11.44
N SER A 142 -23.41 -18.42 -11.62
CA SER A 142 -22.79 -17.10 -11.61
C SER A 142 -23.11 -16.22 -12.83
N ASN A 143 -22.99 -14.90 -12.67
CA ASN A 143 -23.36 -13.91 -13.69
C ASN A 143 -24.81 -14.08 -14.20
N ASN A 144 -25.76 -14.16 -13.27
CA ASN A 144 -27.20 -14.24 -13.53
C ASN A 144 -27.92 -13.04 -12.89
N ARG A 145 -29.24 -13.12 -12.72
CA ARG A 145 -30.11 -12.02 -12.23
C ARG A 145 -30.87 -12.40 -10.96
N LEU A 146 -30.39 -13.40 -10.21
CA LEU A 146 -31.05 -13.87 -8.98
C LEU A 146 -31.05 -12.77 -7.92
N SER A 147 -32.22 -12.38 -7.41
CA SER A 147 -32.39 -11.34 -6.38
C SER A 147 -32.53 -11.88 -4.95
N GLU A 148 -32.83 -13.17 -4.83
CA GLU A 148 -33.16 -13.91 -3.59
C GLU A 148 -32.90 -15.42 -3.80
N ILE A 149 -32.83 -16.18 -2.71
CA ILE A 149 -32.76 -17.65 -2.71
C ILE A 149 -33.91 -18.17 -1.84
N GLY A 150 -34.99 -18.65 -2.47
CA GLY A 150 -36.17 -19.16 -1.79
C GLY A 150 -35.94 -20.51 -1.09
N LEU A 151 -36.77 -20.79 -0.08
CA LEU A 151 -36.72 -22.04 0.66
C LEU A 151 -36.91 -23.27 -0.24
N GLY A 152 -36.08 -24.29 -0.02
CA GLY A 152 -36.20 -25.59 -0.68
C GLY A 152 -35.73 -25.67 -2.13
N VAL A 153 -35.07 -24.63 -2.66
CA VAL A 153 -34.41 -24.66 -3.98
C VAL A 153 -33.35 -25.77 -4.09
N PHE A 154 -32.61 -26.02 -2.99
CA PHE A 154 -31.46 -26.94 -2.92
C PHE A 154 -31.73 -28.22 -2.08
N ASN A 155 -33.00 -28.57 -1.87
CA ASN A 155 -33.39 -29.73 -1.05
C ASN A 155 -32.78 -31.05 -1.58
N SER A 156 -32.28 -31.90 -0.66
CA SER A 156 -31.69 -33.22 -0.97
C SER A 156 -30.43 -33.19 -1.86
N LEU A 157 -29.66 -32.10 -1.87
CA LEU A 157 -28.36 -32.02 -2.53
C LEU A 157 -27.19 -32.37 -1.57
N ASP A 158 -27.35 -33.44 -0.79
CA ASP A 158 -26.42 -33.81 0.29
C ASP A 158 -24.97 -34.03 -0.17
N ASN A 159 -24.74 -34.39 -1.43
CA ASN A 159 -23.42 -34.60 -2.03
C ASN A 159 -22.77 -33.32 -2.60
N LEU A 160 -23.48 -32.19 -2.61
CA LEU A 160 -22.99 -30.95 -3.20
C LEU A 160 -21.86 -30.38 -2.34
N GLN A 161 -20.71 -30.15 -2.97
CA GLN A 161 -19.51 -29.61 -2.34
C GLN A 161 -19.22 -28.18 -2.78
N THR A 162 -19.69 -27.75 -3.97
CA THR A 162 -19.50 -26.38 -4.48
C THR A 162 -20.81 -25.77 -4.97
N LEU A 163 -21.12 -24.56 -4.50
CA LEU A 163 -22.21 -23.73 -5.01
C LEU A 163 -21.69 -22.33 -5.32
N ASP A 164 -21.71 -21.96 -6.59
CA ASP A 164 -21.33 -20.62 -7.06
C ASP A 164 -22.56 -19.82 -7.49
N LEU A 165 -22.86 -18.78 -6.71
CA LEU A 165 -23.94 -17.80 -6.91
C LEU A 165 -23.36 -16.39 -7.08
N SER A 166 -22.07 -16.26 -7.41
CA SER A 166 -21.43 -14.96 -7.56
C SER A 166 -21.95 -14.15 -8.74
N LEU A 167 -21.69 -12.83 -8.77
CA LEU A 167 -22.12 -11.93 -9.84
C LEU A 167 -23.65 -12.02 -10.09
N ASN A 168 -24.43 -12.03 -9.01
CA ASN A 168 -25.89 -12.00 -9.06
C ASN A 168 -26.39 -10.71 -8.40
N GLN A 169 -27.69 -10.64 -8.10
CA GLN A 169 -28.34 -9.47 -7.52
C GLN A 169 -28.84 -9.72 -6.09
N ILE A 170 -28.41 -10.82 -5.45
CA ILE A 170 -28.97 -11.36 -4.21
C ILE A 170 -28.83 -10.32 -3.10
N SER A 171 -29.96 -9.84 -2.60
CA SER A 171 -30.03 -8.79 -1.58
C SER A 171 -30.49 -9.28 -0.22
N LYS A 172 -31.13 -10.46 -0.19
CA LYS A 172 -31.69 -11.11 0.99
C LYS A 172 -31.48 -12.61 0.90
N LEU A 173 -31.32 -13.22 2.07
CA LEU A 173 -31.33 -14.65 2.31
C LEU A 173 -32.25 -14.91 3.49
N GLU A 174 -33.03 -15.98 3.45
CA GLU A 174 -33.89 -16.41 4.55
C GLU A 174 -33.18 -17.49 5.36
N ALA A 175 -33.61 -17.70 6.61
CA ALA A 175 -33.11 -18.81 7.41
C ALA A 175 -33.39 -20.12 6.63
N GLN A 176 -32.39 -21.00 6.53
CA GLN A 176 -32.43 -22.25 5.76
C GLN A 176 -32.53 -22.11 4.22
N SER A 177 -32.25 -20.94 3.62
CA SER A 177 -32.12 -20.78 2.14
C SER A 177 -31.15 -21.78 1.48
N PHE A 178 -30.14 -22.29 2.21
CA PHE A 178 -29.15 -23.26 1.75
C PHE A 178 -29.25 -24.63 2.47
N SER A 179 -30.42 -24.95 3.02
CA SER A 179 -30.71 -26.27 3.62
C SER A 179 -30.76 -27.38 2.57
N GLY A 180 -30.36 -28.60 2.98
CA GLY A 180 -30.27 -29.78 2.12
C GLY A 180 -28.90 -29.98 1.44
N MET A 181 -27.88 -29.23 1.84
CA MET A 181 -26.50 -29.31 1.30
C MET A 181 -25.49 -29.61 2.42
N SER A 182 -25.70 -30.73 3.10
CA SER A 182 -24.98 -31.11 4.32
C SER A 182 -23.45 -31.26 4.17
N ASN A 183 -22.91 -31.49 2.96
CA ASN A 183 -21.46 -31.62 2.70
C ASN A 183 -20.85 -30.43 1.92
N LEU A 184 -21.49 -29.24 1.95
CA LEU A 184 -21.01 -28.07 1.21
C LEU A 184 -19.63 -27.59 1.72
N LYS A 185 -18.62 -27.59 0.83
CA LYS A 185 -17.24 -27.18 1.10
C LYS A 185 -16.92 -25.78 0.61
N THR A 186 -17.62 -25.29 -0.40
CA THR A 186 -17.40 -23.95 -0.97
C THR A 186 -18.73 -23.33 -1.35
N LEU A 187 -19.02 -22.19 -0.73
CA LEU A 187 -20.13 -21.32 -1.08
C LEU A 187 -19.58 -19.97 -1.57
N ASN A 188 -19.86 -19.62 -2.81
CA ASN A 188 -19.50 -18.32 -3.38
C ASN A 188 -20.73 -17.45 -3.59
N LEU A 189 -20.81 -16.37 -2.81
CA LEU A 189 -21.84 -15.33 -2.86
C LEU A 189 -21.22 -13.95 -3.17
N SER A 190 -19.97 -13.90 -3.64
CA SER A 190 -19.30 -12.65 -3.97
C SER A 190 -19.98 -11.87 -5.11
N HIS A 191 -19.79 -10.55 -5.17
CA HIS A 191 -20.45 -9.67 -6.13
C HIS A 191 -21.98 -9.83 -6.14
N ASN A 192 -22.60 -9.59 -4.98
CA ASN A 192 -24.04 -9.56 -4.78
C ASN A 192 -24.43 -8.27 -4.01
N ASN A 193 -25.67 -8.17 -3.53
CA ASN A 193 -26.19 -6.99 -2.81
C ASN A 193 -26.48 -7.26 -1.32
N LEU A 194 -25.87 -8.28 -0.71
CA LEU A 194 -26.14 -8.65 0.68
C LEU A 194 -25.75 -7.52 1.64
N ILE A 195 -26.66 -7.15 2.54
CA ILE A 195 -26.45 -6.13 3.60
C ILE A 195 -26.08 -6.79 4.94
N THR A 196 -26.51 -8.04 5.15
CA THR A 196 -26.11 -8.87 6.28
C THR A 196 -25.86 -10.30 5.81
N PHE A 197 -25.10 -11.07 6.58
CA PHE A 197 -25.05 -12.53 6.44
C PHE A 197 -25.17 -13.17 7.82
N SER A 198 -26.01 -14.20 7.94
CA SER A 198 -26.32 -14.85 9.21
C SER A 198 -26.22 -16.35 9.01
N TYR A 199 -25.45 -17.05 9.85
CA TYR A 199 -25.13 -18.46 9.61
C TYR A 199 -26.37 -19.40 9.63
N ASN A 200 -27.51 -18.94 10.15
CA ASN A 200 -28.79 -19.65 10.07
C ASN A 200 -29.38 -19.79 8.65
N VAL A 201 -28.78 -19.18 7.61
CA VAL A 201 -29.13 -19.42 6.20
C VAL A 201 -28.64 -20.80 5.71
N LEU A 202 -27.66 -21.39 6.39
CA LEU A 202 -27.02 -22.67 6.05
C LEU A 202 -27.82 -23.88 6.57
N ASP A 203 -27.42 -25.08 6.17
CA ASP A 203 -27.96 -26.33 6.74
C ASP A 203 -27.57 -26.45 8.23
N PRO A 204 -28.51 -26.74 9.16
CA PRO A 204 -28.20 -26.93 10.57
C PRO A 204 -27.21 -28.06 10.88
N ASN A 205 -26.96 -28.97 9.94
CA ASN A 205 -26.04 -30.11 10.05
C ASN A 205 -24.88 -30.00 9.05
N ILE A 206 -24.55 -28.80 8.57
CA ILE A 206 -23.45 -28.57 7.63
C ILE A 206 -22.11 -29.04 8.21
N HIS A 207 -21.39 -29.86 7.46
CA HIS A 207 -20.04 -30.29 7.80
C HIS A 207 -19.03 -29.12 7.70
N PRO A 208 -17.82 -29.22 8.30
CA PRO A 208 -16.83 -28.14 8.26
C PRO A 208 -16.48 -27.68 6.83
N MET A 209 -16.87 -26.46 6.49
CA MET A 209 -16.75 -25.86 5.17
C MET A 209 -15.34 -25.30 4.93
N ASP A 210 -14.78 -25.52 3.75
CA ASP A 210 -13.43 -25.07 3.40
C ASP A 210 -13.37 -23.55 3.13
N ALA A 211 -14.33 -23.01 2.38
CA ALA A 211 -14.36 -21.59 2.00
C ALA A 211 -15.78 -20.98 1.90
N LEU A 212 -15.93 -19.76 2.42
CA LEU A 212 -17.08 -18.88 2.18
C LEU A 212 -16.59 -17.56 1.58
N TYR A 213 -17.08 -17.22 0.38
CA TYR A 213 -16.78 -15.97 -0.31
C TYR A 213 -18.01 -15.05 -0.27
N LEU A 214 -17.85 -13.89 0.35
CA LEU A 214 -18.85 -12.83 0.51
C LEU A 214 -18.33 -11.47 -0.01
N ASP A 215 -17.22 -11.48 -0.75
CA ASP A 215 -16.55 -10.30 -1.27
C ASP A 215 -17.45 -9.43 -2.16
N PHE A 216 -17.20 -8.12 -2.22
CA PHE A 216 -17.97 -7.18 -3.07
C PHE A 216 -19.49 -7.26 -2.86
N ASN A 217 -19.91 -7.38 -1.59
CA ASN A 217 -21.29 -7.18 -1.17
C ASN A 217 -21.41 -5.81 -0.46
N ARG A 218 -22.43 -5.63 0.39
CA ARG A 218 -22.67 -4.40 1.16
C ARG A 218 -22.77 -4.71 2.66
N ILE A 219 -22.12 -5.78 3.11
CA ILE A 219 -22.34 -6.38 4.43
C ILE A 219 -21.86 -5.43 5.53
N THR A 220 -22.79 -5.02 6.40
CA THR A 220 -22.53 -4.22 7.60
C THR A 220 -22.53 -5.06 8.89
N ASP A 221 -23.20 -6.21 8.89
CA ASP A 221 -23.27 -7.13 10.03
C ASP A 221 -23.16 -8.61 9.61
N LEU A 222 -22.49 -9.40 10.45
CA LEU A 222 -22.26 -10.83 10.28
C LEU A 222 -22.59 -11.54 11.59
N THR A 223 -23.52 -12.50 11.62
CA THR A 223 -23.78 -13.30 12.83
C THR A 223 -23.18 -14.70 12.70
N VAL A 224 -22.20 -15.01 13.57
CA VAL A 224 -21.44 -16.27 13.54
C VAL A 224 -21.97 -17.25 14.60
N ASP A 225 -22.39 -18.45 14.17
CA ASP A 225 -22.60 -19.57 15.11
C ASP A 225 -21.30 -20.38 15.23
N ILE A 226 -20.77 -20.44 16.46
CA ILE A 226 -19.56 -21.18 16.83
C ILE A 226 -19.59 -22.68 16.51
N LYS A 227 -20.76 -23.27 16.24
CA LYS A 227 -20.89 -24.68 15.83
C LYS A 227 -20.49 -24.90 14.37
N ILE A 228 -20.72 -23.92 13.50
CA ILE A 228 -20.51 -24.06 12.07
C ILE A 228 -19.05 -23.67 11.75
N THR A 229 -18.23 -24.69 11.54
CA THR A 229 -16.80 -24.51 11.29
C THR A 229 -16.57 -24.10 9.83
N ILE A 230 -16.15 -22.86 9.59
CA ILE A 230 -15.65 -22.38 8.28
C ILE A 230 -14.14 -22.16 8.40
N LYS A 231 -13.35 -22.74 7.49
CA LYS A 231 -11.88 -22.61 7.52
C LYS A 231 -11.39 -21.29 6.90
N SER A 232 -11.95 -20.90 5.76
CA SER A 232 -11.56 -19.67 5.05
C SER A 232 -12.77 -18.76 4.82
N LEU A 233 -12.66 -17.49 5.21
CA LEU A 233 -13.72 -16.51 5.09
C LEU A 233 -13.21 -15.25 4.38
N PHE A 234 -13.84 -14.91 3.25
CA PHE A 234 -13.48 -13.77 2.43
C PHE A 234 -14.66 -12.77 2.42
N LEU A 235 -14.39 -11.56 2.89
CA LEU A 235 -15.36 -10.49 3.15
C LEU A 235 -14.86 -9.16 2.57
N ASN A 236 -13.98 -9.20 1.56
CA ASN A 236 -13.32 -8.00 1.06
C ASN A 236 -14.31 -7.07 0.34
N ASN A 237 -14.09 -5.75 0.35
CA ASN A 237 -14.93 -4.76 -0.32
C ASN A 237 -16.39 -4.74 0.21
N ASN A 238 -16.57 -4.88 1.53
CA ASN A 238 -17.86 -4.80 2.22
C ASN A 238 -17.97 -3.50 3.03
N LYS A 239 -18.83 -3.45 4.06
CA LYS A 239 -19.19 -2.25 4.83
C LYS A 239 -19.11 -2.50 6.35
N LEU A 240 -18.26 -3.43 6.79
CA LEU A 240 -18.08 -3.77 8.21
C LEU A 240 -17.36 -2.63 8.96
N ASP A 241 -18.00 -2.07 9.99
CA ASP A 241 -17.44 -1.03 10.87
C ASP A 241 -16.70 -1.60 12.09
N GLU A 242 -17.05 -2.81 12.53
CA GLU A 242 -16.44 -3.54 13.66
C GLU A 242 -16.43 -5.05 13.40
N LEU A 243 -15.70 -5.80 14.24
CA LEU A 243 -15.73 -7.27 14.27
C LEU A 243 -16.42 -7.74 15.56
N ASN A 244 -17.58 -8.39 15.40
CA ASN A 244 -18.38 -8.96 16.49
C ASN A 244 -18.02 -10.44 16.80
N PHE A 245 -16.94 -10.96 16.22
CA PHE A 245 -16.46 -12.33 16.34
C PHE A 245 -14.92 -12.37 16.47
N CYS A 246 -14.38 -13.46 17.02
CA CYS A 246 -12.92 -13.68 17.08
C CYS A 246 -12.38 -14.31 15.79
N PRO A 247 -11.25 -13.82 15.22
CA PRO A 247 -10.67 -14.38 14.00
C PRO A 247 -9.91 -15.72 14.20
N HIS A 248 -9.61 -16.11 15.44
CA HIS A 248 -8.76 -17.28 15.76
C HIS A 248 -9.23 -18.66 15.24
N PRO A 249 -10.53 -18.95 15.06
CA PRO A 249 -10.97 -20.25 14.54
C PRO A 249 -10.66 -20.48 13.06
N PHE A 250 -10.56 -19.40 12.28
CA PHE A 250 -10.29 -19.46 10.84
C PHE A 250 -8.82 -19.78 10.56
N THR A 251 -8.55 -20.38 9.39
CA THR A 251 -7.21 -20.51 8.82
C THR A 251 -6.90 -19.37 7.84
N THR A 252 -7.91 -18.85 7.15
CA THR A 252 -7.79 -17.65 6.31
C THR A 252 -8.93 -16.71 6.61
N LEU A 253 -8.62 -15.44 6.89
CA LEU A 253 -9.64 -14.39 7.02
C LEU A 253 -9.21 -13.13 6.28
N SER A 254 -10.05 -12.66 5.37
CA SER A 254 -9.78 -11.53 4.50
C SER A 254 -10.92 -10.52 4.60
N LEU A 255 -10.60 -9.33 5.14
CA LEU A 255 -11.51 -8.23 5.48
C LEU A 255 -11.08 -6.93 4.78
N LYS A 256 -10.27 -7.03 3.72
CA LYS A 256 -9.69 -5.90 2.99
C LYS A 256 -10.77 -4.97 2.43
N ASN A 257 -10.54 -3.65 2.46
CA ASN A 257 -11.48 -2.65 1.96
C ASN A 257 -12.85 -2.72 2.68
N ASN A 258 -12.82 -2.56 4.01
CA ASN A 258 -13.98 -2.38 4.89
C ASN A 258 -13.81 -1.06 5.67
N HIS A 259 -14.58 -0.86 6.75
CA HIS A 259 -14.58 0.36 7.56
C HIS A 259 -14.16 0.11 9.02
N LEU A 260 -13.43 -0.98 9.27
CA LEU A 260 -13.02 -1.41 10.61
C LEU A 260 -12.17 -0.32 11.29
N LYS A 261 -12.58 0.12 12.49
CA LYS A 261 -11.94 1.22 13.24
C LYS A 261 -10.90 0.77 14.26
N ASN A 262 -11.02 -0.47 14.74
CA ASN A 262 -10.10 -1.09 15.68
C ASN A 262 -10.09 -2.62 15.50
N LEU A 263 -9.08 -3.27 16.08
CA LEU A 263 -9.04 -4.73 16.25
C LEU A 263 -9.13 -5.05 17.75
N SER A 264 -10.34 -5.28 18.25
CA SER A 264 -10.56 -5.52 19.69
C SER A 264 -10.58 -6.99 20.07
N SER A 265 -9.91 -7.32 21.19
CA SER A 265 -9.80 -8.69 21.73
C SER A 265 -11.05 -9.16 22.47
N LYS A 266 -12.04 -8.27 22.66
CA LYS A 266 -13.33 -8.49 23.36
C LYS A 266 -14.03 -9.82 23.09
N PHE A 267 -13.95 -10.35 21.87
CA PHE A 267 -14.62 -11.59 21.47
C PHE A 267 -13.71 -12.83 21.49
N CYS A 268 -12.40 -12.68 21.73
CA CYS A 268 -11.42 -13.75 21.72
C CYS A 268 -11.20 -14.40 23.09
N ILE A 269 -11.99 -15.44 23.35
CA ILE A 269 -11.92 -16.24 24.60
C ILE A 269 -10.98 -17.46 24.44
N SER A 270 -10.72 -17.90 23.20
CA SER A 270 -9.84 -19.06 22.90
C SER A 270 -8.37 -18.64 22.81
N LYS A 271 -7.48 -19.41 23.46
CA LYS A 271 -6.02 -19.33 23.20
C LYS A 271 -5.62 -19.97 21.86
N SER A 272 -6.34 -20.99 21.40
CA SER A 272 -5.98 -21.69 20.16
C SER A 272 -6.31 -20.82 18.96
N ASN A 273 -5.25 -20.42 18.23
CA ASN A 273 -5.32 -19.65 17.00
C ASN A 273 -4.83 -20.49 15.81
N LYS A 274 -5.68 -20.64 14.79
CA LYS A 274 -5.45 -21.44 13.57
C LYS A 274 -5.13 -20.60 12.33
N LEU A 275 -5.10 -19.28 12.49
CA LEU A 275 -5.06 -18.29 11.42
C LEU A 275 -3.68 -18.27 10.76
N GLY A 276 -3.58 -18.84 9.56
CA GLY A 276 -2.38 -18.82 8.72
C GLY A 276 -2.24 -17.55 7.88
N SER A 277 -3.37 -16.93 7.49
CA SER A 277 -3.38 -15.71 6.68
C SER A 277 -4.46 -14.74 7.15
N PHE A 278 -4.07 -13.50 7.44
CA PHE A 278 -4.97 -12.42 7.83
C PHE A 278 -4.71 -11.16 7.00
N ASP A 279 -5.74 -10.69 6.27
CA ASP A 279 -5.70 -9.43 5.55
C ASP A 279 -6.80 -8.49 6.05
N VAL A 280 -6.40 -7.38 6.64
CA VAL A 280 -7.27 -6.29 7.14
C VAL A 280 -6.83 -4.95 6.52
N SER A 281 -6.22 -5.00 5.34
CA SER A 281 -5.75 -3.80 4.64
C SER A 281 -6.89 -2.92 4.13
N TYR A 282 -6.60 -1.65 3.82
CA TYR A 282 -7.59 -0.68 3.32
C TYR A 282 -8.80 -0.57 4.28
N ASN A 283 -8.52 -0.36 5.57
CA ASN A 283 -9.53 -0.16 6.60
C ASN A 283 -9.26 1.18 7.31
N ASN A 284 -9.94 1.43 8.44
CA ASN A 284 -9.77 2.66 9.22
C ASN A 284 -9.13 2.41 10.59
N ILE A 285 -8.41 1.29 10.75
CA ILE A 285 -7.93 0.76 12.03
C ILE A 285 -6.92 1.74 12.63
N SER A 286 -7.27 2.37 13.75
CA SER A 286 -6.38 3.27 14.49
C SER A 286 -5.69 2.62 15.68
N SER A 287 -6.24 1.50 16.18
CA SER A 287 -5.71 0.74 17.31
C SER A 287 -5.92 -0.77 17.18
N ILE A 288 -5.04 -1.53 17.81
CA ILE A 288 -5.11 -2.99 17.99
C ILE A 288 -5.01 -3.21 19.50
N ASP A 289 -5.90 -4.02 20.08
CA ASP A 289 -5.85 -4.32 21.52
C ASP A 289 -4.60 -5.16 21.86
N ASP A 290 -4.05 -4.95 23.06
CA ASP A 290 -2.95 -5.79 23.56
C ASP A 290 -3.36 -7.27 23.55
N PHE A 291 -2.45 -8.12 23.09
CA PHE A 291 -2.67 -9.56 22.88
C PHE A 291 -3.81 -9.93 21.91
N TYR A 292 -4.30 -9.02 21.05
CA TYR A 292 -5.39 -9.30 20.07
C TYR A 292 -5.21 -10.59 19.27
N PHE A 293 -3.97 -10.94 18.91
CA PHE A 293 -3.64 -12.13 18.12
C PHE A 293 -3.45 -13.41 18.94
N GLY A 294 -3.35 -13.33 20.26
CA GLY A 294 -3.16 -14.48 21.14
C GLY A 294 -1.90 -15.29 20.82
N GLU A 295 -2.02 -16.63 20.89
CA GLU A 295 -0.95 -17.57 20.58
C GLU A 295 -0.93 -17.88 19.07
N ALA A 296 -0.66 -16.86 18.24
CA ALA A 296 -0.70 -16.86 16.78
C ALA A 296 0.43 -17.65 16.07
N PHE A 297 0.86 -18.79 16.64
CA PHE A 297 1.96 -19.61 16.14
C PHE A 297 1.76 -20.14 14.71
N THR A 298 0.55 -20.11 14.18
CA THR A 298 0.20 -20.60 12.83
C THR A 298 0.28 -19.50 11.75
N LEU A 299 0.35 -18.23 12.12
CA LEU A 299 0.23 -17.08 11.21
C LEU A 299 1.48 -16.91 10.35
N GLN A 300 1.30 -16.91 9.03
CA GLN A 300 2.36 -16.80 8.01
C GLN A 300 2.28 -15.49 7.22
N TYR A 301 1.08 -14.96 7.02
CA TYR A 301 0.82 -13.72 6.29
C TYR A 301 -0.05 -12.78 7.14
N LEU A 302 0.45 -11.56 7.39
CA LEU A 302 -0.30 -10.49 8.04
C LEU A 302 -0.21 -9.19 7.22
N ASN A 303 -1.36 -8.70 6.75
CA ASN A 303 -1.46 -7.43 6.04
C ASN A 303 -2.38 -6.45 6.77
N LEU A 304 -1.78 -5.35 7.24
CA LEU A 304 -2.37 -4.22 7.96
C LEU A 304 -2.28 -2.92 7.13
N ASN A 305 -1.89 -2.99 5.85
CA ASN A 305 -1.53 -1.81 5.08
C ASN A 305 -2.74 -0.94 4.67
N HIS A 306 -2.54 0.36 4.43
CA HIS A 306 -3.64 1.34 4.26
C HIS A 306 -4.61 1.31 5.45
N ASN A 307 -4.12 1.74 6.62
CA ASN A 307 -4.89 1.90 7.85
C ASN A 307 -4.46 3.19 8.57
N ASN A 308 -5.02 3.45 9.76
CA ASN A 308 -4.81 4.68 10.51
C ASN A 308 -3.82 4.54 11.68
N LEU A 309 -3.09 3.43 11.80
CA LEU A 309 -2.25 3.09 12.96
C LEU A 309 -1.18 4.16 13.21
N SER A 310 -1.20 4.79 14.38
CA SER A 310 -0.21 5.81 14.79
C SER A 310 0.89 5.27 15.70
N SER A 311 0.65 4.15 16.38
CA SER A 311 1.63 3.43 17.19
C SER A 311 1.27 1.95 17.31
N LEU A 312 2.21 1.15 17.80
CA LEU A 312 2.03 -0.26 18.14
C LEU A 312 2.50 -0.54 19.58
N SER A 313 1.84 -1.46 20.26
CA SER A 313 2.30 -1.96 21.57
C SER A 313 3.54 -2.84 21.43
N PRO A 314 4.43 -2.87 22.45
CA PRO A 314 5.39 -3.97 22.60
C PRO A 314 4.64 -5.31 22.65
N GLY A 315 5.16 -6.34 21.98
CA GLY A 315 4.52 -7.66 21.96
C GLY A 315 3.20 -7.76 21.18
N VAL A 316 2.79 -6.77 20.38
CA VAL A 316 1.58 -6.88 19.53
C VAL A 316 1.67 -8.04 18.53
N PHE A 317 2.89 -8.40 18.11
CA PHE A 317 3.19 -9.55 17.24
C PHE A 317 3.81 -10.75 18.00
N TYR A 318 3.66 -10.80 19.32
CA TYR A 318 4.22 -11.86 20.15
C TYR A 318 3.70 -13.25 19.73
N ASN A 319 4.56 -14.27 19.85
CA ASN A 319 4.30 -15.66 19.43
C ASN A 319 3.95 -15.88 17.93
N MET A 320 4.11 -14.89 17.05
CA MET A 320 3.97 -15.07 15.60
C MET A 320 5.22 -15.67 14.94
N SER A 321 5.79 -16.74 15.51
CA SER A 321 7.10 -17.26 15.11
C SER A 321 7.16 -17.93 13.73
N ASN A 322 6.02 -18.20 13.09
CA ASN A 322 5.91 -18.65 11.70
C ASN A 322 5.52 -17.52 10.72
N LEU A 323 5.55 -16.24 11.12
CA LEU A 323 5.20 -15.13 10.26
C LEU A 323 6.30 -14.86 9.22
N HIS A 324 5.99 -15.09 7.94
CA HIS A 324 6.93 -14.90 6.83
C HIS A 324 6.77 -13.54 6.15
N TYR A 325 5.54 -13.00 6.10
CA TYR A 325 5.17 -11.73 5.47
C TYR A 325 4.41 -10.82 6.43
N LEU A 326 4.93 -9.60 6.60
CA LEU A 326 4.29 -8.53 7.39
C LEU A 326 4.27 -7.23 6.58
N ASN A 327 3.08 -6.68 6.33
CA ASN A 327 2.92 -5.38 5.68
C ASN A 327 2.08 -4.44 6.55
N ILE A 328 2.68 -3.30 6.94
CA ILE A 328 2.10 -2.22 7.74
C ILE A 328 2.31 -0.87 7.03
N SER A 329 2.51 -0.89 5.71
CA SER A 329 2.68 0.33 4.91
C SER A 329 1.41 1.19 4.86
N TYR A 330 1.55 2.46 4.46
CA TYR A 330 0.42 3.40 4.38
C TYR A 330 -0.35 3.47 5.71
N ASN A 331 0.38 3.79 6.77
CA ASN A 331 -0.11 4.04 8.12
C ASN A 331 0.53 5.34 8.65
N ASN A 332 0.31 5.69 9.92
CA ASN A 332 0.75 6.96 10.51
C ASN A 332 1.97 6.83 11.45
N LEU A 333 2.64 5.66 11.48
CA LEU A 333 3.65 5.30 12.49
C LEU A 333 4.87 6.24 12.48
N GLU A 334 5.22 6.83 13.64
CA GLU A 334 6.39 7.71 13.79
C GLU A 334 7.65 6.98 14.31
N ASP A 335 7.45 5.96 15.15
CA ASP A 335 8.49 5.09 15.70
C ASP A 335 7.96 3.67 15.97
N PHE A 336 8.84 2.83 16.51
CA PHE A 336 8.49 1.55 17.12
C PHE A 336 9.10 1.48 18.52
N LYS A 337 8.48 0.70 19.40
CA LYS A 337 8.98 0.46 20.76
C LYS A 337 9.85 -0.80 20.79
N PHE A 338 10.79 -0.85 21.72
CA PHE A 338 11.53 -2.08 21.98
C PHE A 338 10.55 -3.22 22.27
N GLY A 339 10.74 -4.36 21.62
CA GLY A 339 9.87 -5.52 21.72
C GLY A 339 8.61 -5.51 20.85
N THR A 340 8.38 -4.52 19.98
CA THR A 340 7.24 -4.56 19.03
C THR A 340 7.35 -5.74 18.04
N PHE A 341 8.56 -6.15 17.66
CA PHE A 341 8.84 -7.21 16.68
C PHE A 341 9.58 -8.42 17.29
N ASP A 342 9.48 -8.64 18.60
CA ASP A 342 10.05 -9.83 19.25
C ASP A 342 9.37 -11.12 18.74
N SER A 343 10.12 -12.23 18.73
CA SER A 343 9.66 -13.56 18.31
C SER A 343 9.25 -13.72 16.84
N LEU A 344 9.55 -12.74 15.97
CA LEU A 344 9.31 -12.82 14.51
C LEU A 344 10.41 -13.58 13.77
N ASP A 345 10.74 -14.77 14.26
CA ASP A 345 11.96 -15.49 13.87
C ASP A 345 12.03 -15.87 12.38
N THR A 346 10.90 -16.13 11.73
CA THR A 346 10.83 -16.53 10.30
C THR A 346 10.59 -15.37 9.33
N LEU A 347 10.49 -14.13 9.81
CA LEU A 347 10.05 -13.00 8.98
C LEU A 347 11.05 -12.71 7.85
N SER A 348 10.57 -12.86 6.62
CA SER A 348 11.37 -12.72 5.39
C SER A 348 11.04 -11.47 4.59
N TYR A 349 9.81 -10.96 4.70
CA TYR A 349 9.32 -9.75 4.06
C TYR A 349 8.75 -8.79 5.11
N LEU A 350 9.27 -7.56 5.16
CA LEU A 350 8.73 -6.47 5.99
C LEU A 350 8.55 -5.21 5.14
N ASP A 351 7.31 -4.73 5.08
CA ASP A 351 6.97 -3.44 4.46
C ASP A 351 6.36 -2.48 5.48
N ILE A 352 7.10 -1.41 5.75
CA ILE A 352 6.78 -0.30 6.64
C ILE A 352 6.96 1.03 5.89
N SER A 353 6.89 0.99 4.56
CA SER A 353 6.91 2.16 3.70
C SER A 353 5.69 3.07 3.91
N ASN A 354 5.71 4.29 3.39
CA ASN A 354 4.57 5.21 3.44
C ASN A 354 4.05 5.41 4.88
N ASN A 355 4.95 5.75 5.80
CA ASN A 355 4.69 6.04 7.20
C ASN A 355 5.41 7.35 7.59
N ASN A 356 5.48 7.68 8.88
CA ASN A 356 6.14 8.89 9.39
C ASN A 356 7.50 8.61 10.05
N LEU A 357 8.08 7.42 9.84
CA LEU A 357 9.23 6.92 10.59
C LEU A 357 10.44 7.84 10.46
N ARG A 358 10.97 8.30 11.60
CA ARG A 358 12.14 9.21 11.65
C ARG A 358 13.47 8.47 11.68
N THR A 359 13.44 7.18 12.00
CA THR A 359 14.59 6.30 12.23
C THR A 359 14.23 4.84 11.97
N ILE A 360 15.24 3.99 11.77
CA ILE A 360 15.14 2.52 11.71
C ILE A 360 15.87 1.85 12.89
N SER A 361 16.18 2.61 13.94
CA SER A 361 17.04 2.20 15.06
C SER A 361 16.38 1.21 16.02
N THR A 362 17.12 0.16 16.39
CA THR A 362 17.18 -0.63 17.66
C THR A 362 15.90 -1.16 18.33
N SER A 363 14.73 -0.59 18.11
CA SER A 363 13.42 -1.11 18.54
C SER A 363 12.98 -2.33 17.71
N LEU A 364 13.54 -2.46 16.50
CA LEU A 364 13.53 -3.69 15.73
C LEU A 364 14.46 -4.69 16.41
N HIS A 365 13.89 -5.77 16.93
CA HIS A 365 14.63 -6.99 17.28
C HIS A 365 15.48 -7.45 16.06
N PRO A 366 16.61 -8.14 16.24
CA PRO A 366 17.32 -8.76 15.11
C PRO A 366 16.42 -9.71 14.30
N LEU A 367 15.88 -9.23 13.17
CA LEU A 367 15.07 -10.02 12.24
C LEU A 367 16.01 -10.86 11.36
N ASN A 368 16.59 -11.89 11.98
CA ASN A 368 17.69 -12.69 11.45
C ASN A 368 17.40 -13.41 10.11
N ASN A 369 16.12 -13.51 9.72
CA ASN A 369 15.69 -14.11 8.46
C ASN A 369 15.13 -13.09 7.43
N LEU A 370 15.20 -11.78 7.72
CA LEU A 370 14.66 -10.76 6.84
C LEU A 370 15.45 -10.67 5.53
N GLU A 371 14.75 -10.87 4.41
CA GLU A 371 15.32 -10.86 3.06
C GLU A 371 14.90 -9.60 2.27
N GLN A 372 13.72 -9.06 2.52
CA GLN A 372 13.18 -7.88 1.83
C GLN A 372 12.68 -6.83 2.83
N LEU A 373 13.16 -5.59 2.71
CA LEU A 373 12.82 -4.47 3.60
C LEU A 373 12.41 -3.22 2.81
N PHE A 374 11.17 -2.78 3.01
CA PHE A 374 10.59 -1.61 2.35
C PHE A 374 10.36 -0.49 3.39
N ILE A 375 11.12 0.61 3.25
CA ILE A 375 11.13 1.78 4.14
C ILE A 375 11.02 3.11 3.37
N GLN A 376 10.75 3.05 2.06
CA GLN A 376 10.55 4.23 1.21
C GLN A 376 9.35 5.08 1.64
N ASN A 377 9.29 6.36 1.24
CA ASN A 377 8.24 7.31 1.62
C ASN A 377 8.09 7.41 3.15
N ASN A 378 9.18 7.75 3.85
CA ASN A 378 9.21 7.97 5.30
C ASN A 378 10.00 9.27 5.61
N ARG A 379 10.33 9.51 6.89
CA ARG A 379 11.04 10.72 7.35
C ARG A 379 12.45 10.41 7.85
N ILE A 380 13.04 9.29 7.41
CA ILE A 380 14.30 8.74 7.96
C ILE A 380 15.46 9.67 7.60
N GLN A 381 16.21 10.11 8.62
CA GLN A 381 17.29 11.10 8.45
C GLN A 381 18.69 10.48 8.27
N ASN A 382 18.88 9.26 8.79
CA ASN A 382 20.15 8.54 8.77
C ASN A 382 19.91 7.03 8.74
N ILE A 383 20.59 6.33 7.83
CA ILE A 383 20.66 4.87 7.81
C ILE A 383 22.09 4.45 8.19
N ASN A 384 22.23 3.66 9.26
CA ASN A 384 23.51 3.09 9.68
C ASN A 384 23.66 1.68 9.11
N PHE A 385 24.67 1.48 8.26
CA PHE A 385 24.92 0.20 7.60
C PHE A 385 25.32 -0.92 8.56
N ASP A 386 26.11 -0.64 9.59
CA ASP A 386 26.55 -1.66 10.54
C ASP A 386 25.38 -2.14 11.43
N GLN A 387 24.43 -1.24 11.73
CA GLN A 387 23.17 -1.61 12.38
C GLN A 387 22.28 -2.43 11.44
N LEU A 388 22.09 -2.02 10.18
CA LEU A 388 21.38 -2.83 9.16
C LEU A 388 21.95 -4.25 9.06
N LYS A 389 23.28 -4.37 8.97
CA LYS A 389 23.97 -5.67 8.85
C LYS A 389 23.85 -6.52 10.12
N THR A 390 23.77 -5.89 11.29
CA THR A 390 23.62 -6.59 12.59
C THR A 390 22.20 -7.10 12.79
N TYR A 391 21.18 -6.33 12.38
CA TYR A 391 19.78 -6.70 12.58
C TYR A 391 19.17 -7.49 11.43
N PHE A 392 19.64 -7.29 10.19
CA PHE A 392 19.12 -7.94 8.97
C PHE A 392 20.25 -8.65 8.21
N PRO A 393 20.93 -9.65 8.82
CA PRO A 393 22.12 -10.30 8.26
C PRO A 393 21.86 -11.09 6.95
N LYS A 394 20.60 -11.36 6.60
CA LYS A 394 20.18 -12.04 5.36
C LYS A 394 19.55 -11.12 4.31
N LEU A 395 19.58 -9.80 4.51
CA LEU A 395 18.90 -8.84 3.65
C LEU A 395 19.39 -8.94 2.19
N LYS A 396 18.46 -9.25 1.27
CA LYS A 396 18.70 -9.38 -0.18
C LYS A 396 18.24 -8.16 -0.96
N GLN A 397 17.12 -7.56 -0.57
CA GLN A 397 16.51 -6.41 -1.25
C GLN A 397 16.13 -5.32 -0.24
N ILE A 398 16.40 -4.06 -0.57
CA ILE A 398 15.97 -2.92 0.24
C ILE A 398 15.46 -1.77 -0.64
N PHE A 399 14.38 -1.12 -0.20
CA PHE A 399 13.85 0.09 -0.83
C PHE A 399 13.74 1.20 0.22
N PHE A 400 14.47 2.31 0.02
CA PHE A 400 14.58 3.40 1.01
C PHE A 400 14.50 4.82 0.43
N ASP A 401 14.03 4.95 -0.81
CA ASP A 401 13.87 6.23 -1.51
C ASP A 401 12.80 7.13 -0.87
N ASN A 402 12.80 8.42 -1.21
CA ASN A 402 11.93 9.46 -0.65
C ASN A 402 11.94 9.46 0.89
N ASN A 403 13.10 9.78 1.44
CA ASN A 403 13.38 9.93 2.86
C ASN A 403 14.28 11.15 3.08
N ASN A 404 14.36 11.65 4.32
CA ASN A 404 15.13 12.85 4.70
C ASN A 404 16.65 12.58 4.81
N LEU A 405 17.20 11.67 4.01
CA LEU A 405 18.59 11.23 4.07
C LEU A 405 19.52 12.27 3.46
N SER A 406 20.61 12.61 4.16
CA SER A 406 21.66 13.43 3.56
C SER A 406 22.37 12.70 2.42
N CYS A 407 22.74 13.41 1.35
CA CYS A 407 23.43 12.78 0.20
C CYS A 407 24.75 12.07 0.59
N ASN A 408 25.46 12.55 1.62
CA ASN A 408 26.63 11.85 2.17
C ASN A 408 26.26 10.48 2.78
N ASN A 409 25.12 10.38 3.49
CA ASN A 409 24.63 9.10 4.02
C ASN A 409 24.24 8.15 2.89
N VAL A 410 23.46 8.62 1.89
CA VAL A 410 23.06 7.80 0.74
C VAL A 410 24.27 7.26 -0.03
N VAL A 411 25.28 8.11 -0.33
CA VAL A 411 26.54 7.66 -0.96
C VAL A 411 27.21 6.51 -0.18
N ASN A 412 27.28 6.62 1.14
CA ASN A 412 27.93 5.60 1.97
C ASN A 412 27.09 4.32 2.06
N VAL A 413 25.80 4.43 2.37
CA VAL A 413 24.87 3.31 2.49
C VAL A 413 24.78 2.52 1.18
N VAL A 414 24.62 3.21 0.04
CA VAL A 414 24.59 2.57 -1.29
C VAL A 414 25.90 1.84 -1.59
N ARG A 415 27.06 2.40 -1.24
CA ARG A 415 28.36 1.75 -1.44
C ARG A 415 28.45 0.44 -0.66
N HIS A 416 28.07 0.45 0.62
CA HIS A 416 28.16 -0.74 1.48
C HIS A 416 27.11 -1.81 1.13
N LEU A 417 25.87 -1.42 0.85
CA LEU A 417 24.82 -2.35 0.38
C LEU A 417 25.25 -3.07 -0.91
N LYS A 418 25.76 -2.33 -1.90
CA LYS A 418 26.28 -2.91 -3.15
C LYS A 418 27.48 -3.83 -2.92
N SER A 419 28.40 -3.50 -2.00
CA SER A 419 29.52 -4.40 -1.68
C SER A 419 29.07 -5.69 -0.98
N SER A 420 27.95 -5.65 -0.24
CA SER A 420 27.30 -6.83 0.35
C SER A 420 26.36 -7.58 -0.61
N LYS A 421 26.26 -7.17 -1.89
CA LYS A 421 25.33 -7.72 -2.89
C LYS A 421 23.84 -7.56 -2.55
N VAL A 422 23.48 -6.58 -1.72
CA VAL A 422 22.08 -6.22 -1.48
C VAL A 422 21.57 -5.43 -2.69
N GLU A 423 20.48 -5.88 -3.29
CA GLU A 423 19.77 -5.16 -4.34
C GLU A 423 19.07 -3.93 -3.75
N ILE A 424 19.17 -2.80 -4.44
CA ILE A 424 18.56 -1.54 -4.00
C ILE A 424 17.51 -1.13 -5.02
N LEU A 425 16.25 -1.17 -4.61
CA LEU A 425 15.10 -0.84 -5.45
C LEU A 425 14.92 0.69 -5.51
N HIS A 426 14.47 1.22 -6.66
CA HIS A 426 14.30 2.65 -6.89
C HIS A 426 13.21 2.99 -7.92
N ASN A 427 12.41 4.04 -7.68
CA ASN A 427 11.30 4.45 -8.55
C ASN A 427 11.71 5.40 -9.69
N ASN A 428 12.89 5.16 -10.30
CA ASN A 428 13.40 5.85 -11.51
C ASN A 428 13.14 7.38 -11.57
N LEU A 429 13.42 8.09 -10.47
CA LEU A 429 13.13 9.52 -10.32
C LEU A 429 14.00 10.39 -11.25
N ARG A 430 13.43 10.82 -12.37
CA ARG A 430 14.14 11.61 -13.41
C ARG A 430 14.45 13.07 -13.02
N ASN A 431 13.85 13.61 -11.95
CA ASN A 431 13.80 15.06 -11.68
C ASN A 431 14.29 15.51 -10.28
N SER A 432 14.94 14.65 -9.48
CA SER A 432 15.44 15.02 -8.13
C SER A 432 16.96 14.95 -8.02
N THR A 433 17.52 15.66 -7.02
CA THR A 433 18.89 15.44 -6.54
C THR A 433 19.01 14.01 -6.03
N ASN A 434 19.60 13.15 -6.85
CA ASN A 434 19.64 11.72 -6.60
C ASN A 434 21.07 11.15 -6.66
N VAL A 435 21.35 10.23 -5.76
CA VAL A 435 22.59 9.45 -5.70
C VAL A 435 22.24 8.05 -6.15
N HIS A 436 22.73 7.65 -7.33
CA HIS A 436 22.45 6.35 -7.95
C HIS A 436 20.95 6.01 -8.08
N GLY A 437 20.10 6.99 -8.42
CA GLY A 437 18.66 6.81 -8.60
C GLY A 437 17.83 6.94 -7.31
N ILE A 438 18.46 7.20 -6.17
CA ILE A 438 17.81 7.39 -4.86
C ILE A 438 17.87 8.88 -4.49
N SER A 439 16.72 9.47 -4.17
CA SER A 439 16.63 10.86 -3.71
C SER A 439 17.43 11.10 -2.43
N CYS A 440 17.98 12.31 -2.30
CA CYS A 440 18.67 12.73 -1.09
C CYS A 440 18.54 14.25 -0.88
N LEU A 441 18.56 14.65 0.39
CA LEU A 441 18.65 16.05 0.79
C LEU A 441 20.12 16.49 0.71
N GLU A 442 20.40 17.43 -0.20
CA GLU A 442 21.59 18.26 -0.06
C GLU A 442 21.34 19.26 1.08
N THR A 443 21.98 19.03 2.23
CA THR A 443 22.19 20.14 3.16
C THR A 443 23.02 21.20 2.42
N PRO A 444 22.57 22.47 2.36
CA PRO A 444 23.31 23.51 1.69
C PRO A 444 24.63 23.70 2.43
N LYS A 445 25.70 23.13 1.87
CA LYS A 445 27.06 23.36 2.33
C LYS A 445 27.33 24.85 2.13
N ILE A 446 27.24 25.63 3.21
CA ILE A 446 27.93 26.93 3.29
C ILE A 446 29.35 26.64 2.80
N ALA A 447 29.71 27.24 1.66
CA ALA A 447 30.95 26.88 0.98
C ALA A 447 32.09 27.02 1.98
N THR A 448 32.72 25.90 2.33
CA THR A 448 33.76 25.87 3.37
C THR A 448 34.96 26.63 2.82
N VAL A 449 35.00 27.92 3.18
CA VAL A 449 35.97 28.93 2.73
C VAL A 449 37.33 28.25 2.55
N PRO A 450 37.83 28.14 1.29
CA PRO A 450 38.92 27.23 0.99
C PRO A 450 40.09 27.41 1.96
N LYS A 451 40.64 26.30 2.49
CA LYS A 451 41.78 26.33 3.42
C LYS A 451 43.02 27.03 2.81
N THR A 452 43.01 27.27 1.50
CA THR A 452 43.95 28.05 0.71
C THR A 452 43.79 29.57 0.79
N LEU A 453 42.77 30.15 1.43
CA LEU A 453 42.67 31.62 1.58
C LEU A 453 43.85 32.24 2.36
N ASN A 454 44.51 31.47 3.24
CA ASN A 454 45.78 31.89 3.87
C ASN A 454 46.99 31.86 2.89
N LYS A 455 46.78 31.65 1.59
CA LYS A 455 47.80 31.52 0.53
C LYS A 455 47.40 32.12 -0.83
N MET A 456 46.33 32.90 -0.90
CA MET A 456 46.02 33.67 -2.12
C MET A 456 46.95 34.89 -2.20
N ASP A 457 47.31 35.29 -3.42
CA ASP A 457 48.04 36.53 -3.67
C ASP A 457 47.11 37.76 -3.61
N ASN A 458 47.72 38.94 -3.59
CA ASN A 458 47.00 40.20 -3.47
C ASN A 458 46.15 40.52 -4.72
N ASP A 459 46.51 39.99 -5.89
CA ASP A 459 45.81 40.27 -7.14
C ASP A 459 44.53 39.44 -7.26
N THR A 460 44.55 38.16 -6.88
CA THR A 460 43.33 37.33 -6.77
C THR A 460 42.36 37.87 -5.72
N LEU A 461 42.89 38.44 -4.62
CA LEU A 461 42.08 39.16 -3.62
C LEU A 461 41.45 40.44 -4.19
N LYS A 462 42.17 41.15 -5.07
CA LYS A 462 41.74 42.39 -5.69
C LYS A 462 40.59 42.18 -6.67
N ASP A 463 40.63 41.13 -7.49
CA ASP A 463 39.50 40.74 -8.35
C ASP A 463 38.22 40.51 -7.53
N TYR A 464 38.34 39.82 -6.38
CA TYR A 464 37.23 39.62 -5.44
C TYR A 464 36.72 40.94 -4.82
N PHE A 465 37.62 41.89 -4.54
CA PHE A 465 37.25 43.22 -4.06
C PHE A 465 36.58 44.08 -5.15
N ASP A 466 37.00 44.00 -6.40
CA ASP A 466 36.37 44.71 -7.52
C ASP A 466 35.00 44.09 -7.89
N GLU A 467 34.82 42.78 -7.72
CA GLU A 467 33.49 42.15 -7.77
C GLU A 467 32.58 42.68 -6.63
N ILE A 468 33.11 42.81 -5.40
CA ILE A 468 32.40 43.44 -4.28
C ILE A 468 32.09 44.92 -4.54
N LYS A 469 32.99 45.71 -5.14
CA LYS A 469 32.73 47.12 -5.51
C LYS A 469 31.56 47.28 -6.49
N ASN A 470 31.35 46.28 -7.36
CA ASN A 470 30.25 46.30 -8.31
C ASN A 470 28.89 45.91 -7.69
N SER A 471 28.90 45.26 -6.52
CA SER A 471 27.70 44.84 -5.80
C SER A 471 26.78 46.00 -5.39
N SER A 472 25.51 45.69 -5.14
CA SER A 472 24.55 46.62 -4.54
C SER A 472 24.94 47.03 -3.12
N LEU A 473 25.64 46.18 -2.36
CA LEU A 473 26.12 46.49 -1.01
C LEU A 473 27.12 47.64 -1.00
N TYR A 474 28.12 47.62 -1.89
CA TYR A 474 29.12 48.70 -1.94
C TYR A 474 28.47 50.04 -2.31
N LYS A 475 27.44 50.02 -3.17
CA LYS A 475 26.66 51.20 -3.55
C LYS A 475 25.80 51.72 -2.39
N VAL A 476 25.22 50.85 -1.56
CA VAL A 476 24.52 51.25 -0.32
C VAL A 476 25.50 51.86 0.69
N LEU A 477 26.67 51.26 0.89
CA LEU A 477 27.72 51.81 1.75
C LEU A 477 28.23 53.16 1.23
N GLU A 478 28.47 53.29 -0.08
CA GLU A 478 28.83 54.55 -0.74
C GLU A 478 27.76 55.63 -0.50
N HIS A 479 26.47 55.28 -0.55
CA HIS A 479 25.37 56.21 -0.31
C HIS A 479 25.28 56.66 1.16
N ILE A 480 25.43 55.73 2.12
CA ILE A 480 25.44 56.03 3.56
C ILE A 480 26.60 56.99 3.89
N TYR A 481 27.82 56.71 3.41
CA TYR A 481 29.01 57.52 3.69
C TYR A 481 29.08 58.86 2.92
N SER A 482 28.39 59.01 1.78
CA SER A 482 28.30 60.29 1.05
C SER A 482 27.16 61.21 1.53
N SER A 483 26.25 60.71 2.37
CA SER A 483 25.14 61.49 2.93
C SER A 483 25.58 62.70 3.76
N GLU A 484 24.78 63.78 3.77
CA GLU A 484 25.11 64.96 4.57
C GLU A 484 25.04 64.70 6.09
N LYS A 485 24.23 63.72 6.54
CA LYS A 485 24.20 63.29 7.94
C LYS A 485 25.58 62.79 8.41
N ALA A 486 26.30 62.03 7.58
CA ALA A 486 27.63 61.49 7.94
C ALA A 486 28.66 62.60 8.27
N LYS A 487 28.61 63.74 7.56
CA LYS A 487 29.49 64.89 7.80
C LYS A 487 29.26 65.56 9.16
N ASN A 488 28.03 65.50 9.69
CA ASN A 488 27.67 66.17 10.95
C ASN A 488 28.03 65.36 12.20
N VAL A 489 28.15 64.04 12.11
CA VAL A 489 28.50 63.15 13.25
C VAL A 489 30.02 63.14 13.54
N GLY A 490 30.84 63.82 12.72
CA GLY A 490 32.25 64.06 12.98
C GLY A 490 33.23 63.10 12.30
N TYR A 491 32.76 62.25 11.38
CA TYR A 491 33.63 61.65 10.36
C TYR A 491 34.34 62.78 9.59
N SER A 492 35.66 62.63 9.38
CA SER A 492 36.53 63.80 9.31
C SER A 492 36.19 64.79 8.18
N LYS A 493 36.32 66.10 8.48
CA LYS A 493 36.07 67.21 7.55
C LYS A 493 36.91 67.21 6.26
N ASN A 494 37.86 66.28 6.13
CA ASN A 494 38.72 66.15 4.95
C ASN A 494 38.18 65.16 3.90
N VAL A 495 37.07 64.45 4.16
CA VAL A 495 36.31 63.78 3.09
C VAL A 495 35.43 64.83 2.40
N SER A 496 36.07 65.69 1.60
CA SER A 496 35.41 66.40 0.51
C SER A 496 34.83 65.38 -0.49
N ALA A 497 33.87 65.80 -1.32
CA ALA A 497 33.11 64.90 -2.20
C ALA A 497 33.90 64.40 -3.44
N ASP A 498 35.08 63.84 -3.22
CA ASP A 498 35.94 63.22 -4.21
C ASP A 498 36.04 61.71 -3.94
N LYS A 499 35.50 60.91 -4.87
CA LYS A 499 35.47 59.44 -4.81
C LYS A 499 36.88 58.84 -4.72
N SER A 500 37.90 59.53 -5.24
CA SER A 500 39.30 59.10 -5.14
C SER A 500 39.82 59.08 -3.71
N LEU A 501 39.31 59.92 -2.81
CA LEU A 501 39.79 59.98 -1.43
C LEU A 501 39.16 58.89 -0.56
N THR A 502 37.87 58.61 -0.76
CA THR A 502 37.13 57.56 -0.02
C THR A 502 37.67 56.17 -0.34
N ASP A 503 37.84 55.84 -1.62
CA ASP A 503 38.41 54.56 -2.06
C ASP A 503 39.83 54.37 -1.50
N LYS A 504 40.65 55.43 -1.48
CA LYS A 504 42.01 55.40 -0.91
C LYS A 504 41.99 55.23 0.62
N TYR A 505 41.08 55.88 1.34
CA TYR A 505 41.00 55.75 2.80
C TYR A 505 40.54 54.35 3.22
N LEU A 506 39.69 53.68 2.42
CA LEU A 506 39.39 52.25 2.58
C LEU A 506 40.61 51.38 2.27
N GLU A 507 41.30 51.59 1.14
CA GLU A 507 42.52 50.83 0.80
C GLU A 507 43.59 50.95 1.90
N ASP A 508 43.90 52.16 2.36
CA ASP A 508 44.94 52.38 3.38
C ASP A 508 44.53 51.80 4.75
N SER A 509 43.23 51.80 5.08
CA SER A 509 42.71 51.15 6.31
C SER A 509 42.80 49.62 6.25
N ILE A 510 42.58 49.03 5.07
CA ILE A 510 42.62 47.57 4.84
C ILE A 510 44.07 47.07 4.70
N LYS A 511 44.93 47.79 3.97
CA LYS A 511 46.33 47.40 3.73
C LYS A 511 47.19 47.41 4.99
N ASN A 512 46.89 48.30 5.95
CA ASN A 512 47.85 48.68 6.99
C ASN A 512 47.55 48.10 8.40
N THR A 513 46.73 47.04 8.50
CA THR A 513 46.52 46.35 9.80
C THR A 513 46.62 44.82 9.73
N GLN A 514 47.73 44.29 10.27
CA GLN A 514 47.87 42.90 10.74
C GLN A 514 46.67 42.44 11.60
N ASN A 515 46.04 43.40 12.30
CA ASN A 515 44.88 43.19 13.15
C ASN A 515 43.63 42.73 12.38
N PHE A 516 43.37 43.19 11.16
CA PHE A 516 42.18 42.74 10.40
C PHE A 516 42.30 41.24 10.07
N THR A 517 43.45 40.82 9.55
CA THR A 517 43.73 39.40 9.27
C THR A 517 43.68 38.55 10.54
N ASN A 518 44.15 39.07 11.68
CA ASN A 518 44.08 38.37 12.96
C ASN A 518 42.66 38.26 13.51
N TYR A 519 41.85 39.33 13.47
CA TYR A 519 40.45 39.28 13.93
C TYR A 519 39.58 38.42 13.01
N PHE A 520 39.81 38.43 11.69
CA PHE A 520 39.13 37.51 10.77
C PHE A 520 39.51 36.04 11.04
N ARG A 521 40.79 35.77 11.35
CA ARG A 521 41.26 34.43 11.77
C ARG A 521 40.64 34.01 13.11
N GLU A 522 40.56 34.90 14.08
CA GLU A 522 39.94 34.65 15.39
C GLU A 522 38.43 34.41 15.28
N PHE A 523 37.73 35.14 14.40
CA PHE A 523 36.34 34.88 14.04
C PHE A 523 36.16 33.46 13.47
N ILE A 524 37.00 33.05 12.50
CA ILE A 524 36.95 31.70 11.92
C ILE A 524 37.27 30.60 12.95
N GLU A 525 38.21 30.81 13.87
CA GLU A 525 38.46 29.85 14.97
C GLU A 525 37.29 29.78 15.97
N ASN A 526 36.62 30.89 16.25
CA ASN A 526 35.44 30.89 17.13
C ASN A 526 34.21 30.25 16.45
N GLN A 527 34.02 30.41 15.14
CA GLN A 527 32.98 29.70 14.39
C GLN A 527 33.13 28.17 14.48
N LYS A 528 34.36 27.63 14.53
CA LYS A 528 34.57 26.19 14.76
C LYS A 528 34.08 25.71 16.13
N LYS A 529 34.04 26.57 17.15
CA LYS A 529 33.54 26.23 18.50
C LYS A 529 32.01 26.13 18.50
N PHE A 530 31.31 26.99 17.75
CA PHE A 530 29.86 26.97 17.63
C PHE A 530 29.30 25.71 16.94
N VAL A 531 30.10 25.01 16.14
CA VAL A 531 29.67 23.79 15.41
C VAL A 531 29.47 22.57 16.33
N ASN A 532 29.97 22.59 17.58
CA ASN A 532 30.26 21.36 18.32
C ASN A 532 29.71 21.31 19.76
N VAL A 533 28.61 22.02 20.07
CA VAL A 533 27.92 21.97 21.37
C VAL A 533 26.39 22.02 21.20
N ASP A 534 25.70 20.93 21.56
CA ASP A 534 24.26 20.96 21.81
C ASP A 534 23.98 21.84 23.04
N ASN A 535 23.27 22.96 22.86
CA ASN A 535 22.98 23.86 23.97
C ASN A 535 21.64 24.60 23.83
N GLU A 536 20.92 24.73 24.93
CA GLU A 536 19.53 25.21 24.98
C GLU A 536 19.38 26.69 24.56
N GLU A 537 20.46 27.47 24.63
CA GLU A 537 20.49 28.87 24.20
C GLU A 537 20.33 29.05 22.70
N ASN A 538 20.84 28.11 21.88
CA ASN A 538 20.63 28.14 20.44
C ASN A 538 19.14 27.95 20.08
N ALA A 539 18.42 27.10 20.82
CA ALA A 539 16.98 26.93 20.66
C ALA A 539 16.18 28.18 21.11
N LYS A 540 16.69 28.94 22.10
CA LYS A 540 16.12 30.24 22.51
C LYS A 540 16.34 31.30 21.42
N LEU A 541 17.52 31.34 20.78
CA LEU A 541 17.82 32.24 19.67
C LEU A 541 16.93 31.98 18.44
N TYR A 542 16.77 30.73 18.01
CA TYR A 542 15.86 30.39 16.90
C TYR A 542 14.40 30.75 17.22
N ARG A 543 13.93 30.51 18.45
CA ARG A 543 12.59 30.95 18.91
C ARG A 543 12.42 32.48 19.01
N TYR A 544 13.51 33.24 19.08
CA TYR A 544 13.47 34.70 19.06
C TYR A 544 13.40 35.23 17.62
N ILE A 545 14.18 34.64 16.71
CA ILE A 545 14.14 34.93 15.27
C ILE A 545 12.75 34.61 14.69
N ASP A 546 12.16 33.47 15.06
CA ASP A 546 10.81 33.06 14.61
C ASP A 546 9.66 33.93 15.19
N LYS A 547 9.93 34.75 16.22
CA LYS A 547 8.99 35.79 16.67
C LYS A 547 9.11 37.09 15.88
N LEU A 548 10.27 37.37 15.28
CA LEU A 548 10.50 38.57 14.46
C LEU A 548 10.00 38.39 13.02
N SER A 549 9.96 37.15 12.51
CA SER A 549 9.40 36.82 11.18
C SER A 549 7.88 37.07 11.07
N HIS A 550 7.16 37.09 12.19
CA HIS A 550 5.70 37.19 12.25
C HIS A 550 5.16 38.61 12.54
N SER A 551 6.01 39.64 12.58
CA SER A 551 5.64 40.97 13.10
C SER A 551 5.64 42.13 12.09
N GLN A 552 5.37 41.88 10.79
CA GLN A 552 4.99 42.94 9.84
C GLN A 552 3.93 42.50 8.82
N GLU A 553 2.68 42.84 9.09
CA GLU A 553 1.70 43.15 8.05
C GLU A 553 0.69 44.19 8.57
N THR A 554 0.56 45.34 7.89
CA THR A 554 -0.69 46.14 7.74
C THR A 554 -0.41 47.51 7.11
N LYS A 555 -0.97 47.77 5.91
CA LYS A 555 -1.93 48.88 5.65
C LYS A 555 -2.35 49.01 4.17
N THR A 556 -3.53 49.60 3.97
CA THR A 556 -4.24 49.93 2.71
C THR A 556 -4.81 48.73 1.93
N ASN A 557 -6.13 48.46 1.99
CA ASN A 557 -7.27 49.13 1.31
C ASN A 557 -7.20 48.88 -0.22
N ILE A 558 -8.17 48.24 -0.92
CA ILE A 558 -9.65 48.18 -0.80
C ILE A 558 -10.14 46.96 -1.67
N LEU A 559 -11.31 46.29 -1.61
CA LEU A 559 -12.71 46.52 -1.15
C LEU A 559 -13.37 45.15 -0.77
N TYR A 560 -14.71 45.09 -0.55
CA TYR A 560 -15.55 43.88 -0.34
C TYR A 560 -16.98 44.13 -0.91
N PRO A 561 -17.73 43.12 -1.43
CA PRO A 561 -18.29 41.97 -0.67
C PRO A 561 -18.10 40.61 -1.40
N GLU A 562 -18.61 39.43 -0.99
CA GLU A 562 -19.60 39.05 0.04
C GLU A 562 -19.24 37.72 0.77
N LYS A 563 -20.22 36.94 1.29
CA LYS A 563 -20.05 35.96 2.38
C LYS A 563 -19.88 34.47 1.99
N ILE A 564 -18.83 33.86 2.57
CA ILE A 564 -18.84 32.65 3.45
C ILE A 564 -19.74 31.45 3.07
N ILE A 565 -19.14 30.31 2.73
CA ILE A 565 -19.00 29.06 3.53
C ILE A 565 -17.90 28.20 2.84
N ASN A 566 -16.99 27.57 3.61
CA ASN A 566 -15.78 26.96 3.05
C ASN A 566 -15.92 25.44 2.74
N THR A 567 -15.79 25.05 1.47
CA THR A 567 -15.38 23.70 1.04
C THR A 567 -14.58 23.75 -0.27
N GLU A 568 -13.62 22.82 -0.41
CA GLU A 568 -13.03 22.27 -1.65
C GLU A 568 -12.29 23.14 -2.71
N THR A 569 -10.96 22.94 -2.73
CA THR A 569 -10.10 22.67 -3.92
C THR A 569 -9.55 23.78 -4.84
N ASN A 570 -8.36 23.47 -5.38
CA ASN A 570 -7.67 24.01 -6.56
C ASN A 570 -7.12 25.45 -6.52
N GLY A 571 -5.78 25.56 -6.59
CA GLY A 571 -5.08 26.85 -6.70
C GLY A 571 -3.55 26.83 -6.71
N TYR A 572 -2.88 25.71 -6.36
CA TYR A 572 -1.42 25.67 -6.25
C TYR A 572 -0.68 25.54 -7.59
N ASN A 573 -0.45 26.68 -8.25
CA ASN A 573 0.57 26.81 -9.28
C ASN A 573 1.08 28.27 -9.32
N LYS A 574 2.42 28.47 -9.27
CA LYS A 574 3.14 29.74 -8.95
C LYS A 574 2.90 30.22 -7.50
N MET A 575 3.78 29.97 -6.51
CA MET A 575 5.10 30.57 -6.38
C MET A 575 5.99 29.72 -5.44
N VAL A 576 6.80 28.82 -6.01
CA VAL A 576 7.93 28.18 -5.29
C VAL A 576 9.20 28.46 -6.09
N ALA A 577 9.57 29.74 -6.10
CA ALA A 577 10.81 30.29 -6.60
C ALA A 577 11.06 31.62 -5.87
N VAL A 578 12.33 31.99 -5.65
CA VAL A 578 12.73 33.20 -4.89
C VAL A 578 12.39 33.14 -3.39
N LEU A 579 12.89 32.12 -2.68
CA LEU A 579 13.16 32.21 -1.23
C LEU A 579 14.49 31.58 -0.79
N SER A 580 15.26 31.02 -1.73
CA SER A 580 16.66 30.67 -1.54
C SER A 580 17.57 31.91 -1.65
N ILE A 581 18.79 31.81 -1.14
CA ILE A 581 19.83 32.86 -1.12
C ILE A 581 19.48 34.05 -0.21
N ASN A 582 18.44 34.82 -0.49
CA ASN A 582 18.25 36.17 0.10
C ASN A 582 18.28 36.22 1.63
N THR A 583 17.59 35.32 2.36
CA THR A 583 17.61 35.34 3.84
C THR A 583 18.98 35.00 4.42
N VAL A 584 19.71 34.05 3.84
CA VAL A 584 21.09 33.73 4.26
C VAL A 584 22.04 34.88 3.90
N PHE A 585 21.82 35.52 2.74
CA PHE A 585 22.59 36.69 2.31
C PHE A 585 22.35 37.86 3.26
N ILE A 586 21.10 38.17 3.63
CA ILE A 586 20.75 39.23 4.59
C ILE A 586 21.40 38.96 5.96
N ILE A 587 21.34 37.73 6.48
CA ILE A 587 22.00 37.38 7.76
C ILE A 587 23.52 37.58 7.67
N LEU A 588 24.15 37.18 6.56
CA LEU A 588 25.58 37.38 6.31
C LEU A 588 25.94 38.88 6.18
N LEU A 589 25.09 39.67 5.51
CA LEU A 589 25.24 41.11 5.36
C LEU A 589 25.11 41.84 6.72
N CYS A 590 24.12 41.49 7.54
CA CYS A 590 23.97 42.03 8.89
C CYS A 590 25.18 41.69 9.77
N LEU A 591 25.71 40.46 9.70
CA LEU A 591 26.91 40.06 10.44
C LEU A 591 28.18 40.79 9.96
N ILE A 592 28.33 41.02 8.65
CA ILE A 592 29.43 41.81 8.09
C ILE A 592 29.32 43.28 8.48
N ALA A 593 28.11 43.87 8.40
CA ALA A 593 27.86 45.24 8.84
C ALA A 593 28.14 45.43 10.34
N LEU A 594 27.75 44.47 11.18
CA LEU A 594 28.08 44.46 12.62
C LEU A 594 29.58 44.29 12.86
N LEU A 595 30.30 43.48 12.09
CA LEU A 595 31.76 43.38 12.19
C LEU A 595 32.45 44.70 11.82
N ILE A 596 32.05 45.32 10.70
CA ILE A 596 32.59 46.60 10.24
C ILE A 596 32.28 47.70 11.26
N GLY A 597 31.04 47.76 11.76
CA GLY A 597 30.63 48.67 12.83
C GLY A 597 31.47 48.49 14.10
N TYR A 598 31.65 47.25 14.57
CA TYR A 598 32.46 46.94 15.75
C TYR A 598 33.95 47.34 15.58
N VAL A 599 34.55 47.06 14.41
CA VAL A 599 35.94 47.44 14.11
C VAL A 599 36.11 48.96 14.06
N LEU A 600 35.17 49.69 13.44
CA LEU A 600 35.19 51.15 13.38
C LEU A 600 34.96 51.80 14.76
N PHE A 601 34.00 51.29 15.53
CA PHE A 601 33.70 51.76 16.89
C PHE A 601 34.89 51.57 17.84
N LYS A 602 35.70 50.53 17.63
CA LYS A 602 36.89 50.22 18.43
C LYS A 602 38.14 51.00 17.99
N ASN A 603 38.24 51.42 16.73
CA ASN A 603 39.31 52.30 16.26
C ASN A 603 39.07 53.78 16.64
N ASN A 604 37.83 54.26 16.59
CA ASN A 604 37.47 55.62 17.03
C ASN A 604 37.27 55.71 18.55
N ASN A 605 38.37 55.53 19.28
CA ASN A 605 38.44 55.35 20.73
C ASN A 605 38.07 56.58 21.60
N SER A 606 37.24 57.50 21.09
CA SER A 606 36.96 58.80 21.75
C SER A 606 35.58 59.41 21.44
N ARG A 607 34.48 58.64 21.49
CA ARG A 607 33.07 59.14 21.69
C ARG A 607 32.03 58.02 21.88
N ALA A 608 32.26 57.10 22.83
CA ALA A 608 31.37 55.95 23.09
C ALA A 608 30.06 56.31 23.86
N ALA A 609 29.31 57.34 23.43
CA ALA A 609 28.14 57.86 24.13
C ALA A 609 26.80 57.61 23.40
N ASN A 610 26.74 57.88 22.09
CA ASN A 610 25.46 57.93 21.35
C ASN A 610 25.28 56.69 20.44
N VAL A 611 25.08 55.52 21.04
CA VAL A 611 24.71 54.31 20.29
C VAL A 611 23.34 54.44 19.56
N PRO A 612 22.28 55.07 20.13
CA PRO A 612 20.97 55.12 19.47
C PRO A 612 20.96 55.85 18.11
N GLU A 613 21.67 56.97 17.97
CA GLU A 613 21.71 57.76 16.73
C GLU A 613 22.34 57.02 15.54
N HIS A 614 23.11 55.95 15.81
CA HIS A 614 23.67 55.08 14.77
C HIS A 614 22.71 53.98 14.32
N VAL A 615 21.64 53.68 15.06
CA VAL A 615 20.62 52.70 14.67
C VAL A 615 19.60 53.33 13.70
N GLU A 616 19.20 54.58 13.94
CA GLU A 616 18.31 55.34 13.02
C GLU A 616 18.87 55.51 11.60
N LEU A 617 20.18 55.36 11.42
CA LEU A 617 20.86 55.38 10.12
C LEU A 617 20.87 54.04 9.37
N LEU A 618 20.32 52.98 9.98
CA LEU A 618 20.17 51.64 9.39
C LEU A 618 18.70 51.23 9.18
N ASP A 619 17.75 51.92 9.83
CA ASP A 619 16.30 51.72 9.65
C ASP A 619 15.70 52.55 8.48
N ASN A 620 16.53 53.21 7.66
CA ASN A 620 16.15 53.96 6.44
C ASN A 620 17.01 53.54 5.23
#